data_AF-A0A916K099-F1
#
_entry.id   AF-A0A916K099-F1
#
_cell.length_a   1.000
_cell.length_b   1.000
_cell.length_c   1.000
_cell.angle_alpha   90.00
_cell.angle_beta   90.00
_cell.angle_gamma   90.00
#
_symmetry.space_group_name_H-M   'P 1'
#
loop_
_entity.id
_entity.type
_entity.pdbx_description
1 polymer ?
#
loop_
_entity_poly.entity_id
_entity_poly.type
_entity_poly.pdbx_seq_one_letter_code
_entity_poly.pdbx_strand_id
1 'polypeptide(L)'
;MSTVASGVAVVEDFVGDAVVGDAAVVEAAVDDVSVDEASAGDAAVLAGVLRDGGVLDLLLRLQRGKPRTIEQIREIAPPGIDLGASLLALERAGLVRVDAEGLRIAPPEPLVAGAVTGELAAARERLGRWRELFAGLAAGSGAGAGSKPPVLATSVLAASALAARSSPPFDGRSIAMRVVVGDAGTLWDRMTEVGGGSERGDDGRAGDGVELGIIVPDLSQVREELRGAGTDLGLDTGPAGAAEARLAGSQILVDARSLADPALVPVLDGLRAAGDRIRLSAAPPCWLAVGRSGQAAVSSDAALRPLSSLVLVEAPPVVAALHAVFASEWDAAQPYPLGGGASDAGTSGAEVSHTEAPGIDDTGQDTTDTGADTATATAGSLVDDGLALRALGLSDDEVARALGCSARTLQREFSALMRRIGVRSRFELGAWWARRQGQQGRQGQQSTRCEPGRPGDRGPDGPRQTREGHR
;
A
#
# COMPACT_ATOMS: atom_id res chain seq x y z
N MET A 1 -19.44 13.26 -53.49
CA MET A 1 -20.16 12.50 -52.45
C MET A 1 -19.86 11.03 -52.70
N SER A 2 -18.83 10.51 -52.04
CA SER A 2 -18.28 9.17 -52.30
C SER A 2 -18.07 8.47 -50.97
N THR A 3 -18.66 7.29 -50.86
CA THR A 3 -18.56 6.34 -49.75
C THR A 3 -17.18 5.70 -49.78
N VAL A 4 -16.44 5.74 -48.67
CA VAL A 4 -15.19 4.97 -48.51
C VAL A 4 -15.36 4.05 -47.31
N ALA A 5 -15.56 2.77 -47.60
CA ALA A 5 -15.22 1.66 -46.73
C ALA A 5 -13.76 1.31 -47.00
N SER A 6 -12.92 1.25 -45.97
CA SER A 6 -11.55 0.75 -46.09
C SER A 6 -11.41 -0.51 -45.25
N GLY A 7 -11.13 -1.61 -45.95
CA GLY A 7 -10.85 -2.92 -45.37
C GLY A 7 -9.43 -3.02 -44.83
N VAL A 8 -9.29 -3.78 -43.75
CA VAL A 8 -8.01 -4.18 -43.16
C VAL A 8 -7.46 -5.36 -43.97
N ALA A 9 -6.28 -5.18 -44.56
CA ALA A 9 -5.51 -6.22 -45.21
C ALA A 9 -4.59 -6.90 -44.18
N VAL A 10 -4.62 -8.23 -44.17
CA VAL A 10 -3.71 -9.12 -43.44
C VAL A 10 -2.39 -9.18 -44.20
N VAL A 11 -1.28 -8.93 -43.51
CA VAL A 11 0.08 -9.17 -44.00
C VAL A 11 0.64 -10.36 -43.21
N GLU A 12 0.54 -11.55 -43.79
CA GLU A 12 1.41 -12.69 -43.48
C GLU A 12 2.35 -12.86 -44.68
N ASP A 13 3.65 -12.65 -44.46
CA ASP A 13 4.77 -13.31 -45.14
C ASP A 13 6.03 -12.47 -44.92
N PHE A 14 6.92 -12.93 -44.04
CA PHE A 14 8.39 -12.81 -44.16
C PHE A 14 9.04 -13.45 -42.93
N VAL A 15 9.62 -14.65 -43.05
CA VAL A 15 10.99 -15.00 -42.64
C VAL A 15 11.27 -16.39 -43.22
N GLY A 16 12.10 -16.42 -44.26
CA GLY A 16 12.76 -17.63 -44.76
C GLY A 16 14.20 -17.70 -44.26
N ASP A 17 14.61 -18.92 -43.92
CA ASP A 17 15.96 -19.52 -43.96
C ASP A 17 17.20 -18.63 -43.85
N ALA A 18 17.93 -18.77 -42.74
CA ALA A 18 19.39 -18.83 -42.78
C ALA A 18 20.01 -19.47 -41.51
N VAL A 19 20.88 -20.47 -41.74
CA VAL A 19 21.99 -20.95 -40.89
C VAL A 19 21.66 -21.91 -39.73
N VAL A 20 21.70 -23.20 -40.07
CA VAL A 20 22.08 -24.30 -39.17
C VAL A 20 23.62 -24.27 -39.02
N GLY A 21 24.12 -24.07 -37.80
CA GLY A 21 25.54 -24.20 -37.47
C GLY A 21 25.82 -23.99 -35.98
N ASP A 22 26.34 -25.04 -35.32
CA ASP A 22 27.05 -25.04 -34.03
C ASP A 22 26.30 -24.68 -32.73
N ALA A 23 25.32 -25.51 -32.35
CA ALA A 23 24.85 -25.63 -30.96
C ALA A 23 25.60 -26.71 -30.14
N ALA A 24 26.49 -27.50 -30.75
CA ALA A 24 27.08 -28.70 -30.12
C ALA A 24 28.41 -28.47 -29.36
N VAL A 25 28.96 -27.24 -29.37
CA VAL A 25 30.28 -26.95 -28.76
C VAL A 25 30.16 -26.26 -27.39
N VAL A 26 28.96 -25.80 -26.99
CA VAL A 26 28.75 -25.10 -25.72
C VAL A 26 28.27 -26.03 -24.58
N GLU A 27 27.76 -27.23 -24.89
CA GLU A 27 27.30 -28.19 -23.86
C GLU A 27 28.45 -28.95 -23.15
N ALA A 28 29.65 -29.04 -23.74
CA ALA A 28 30.72 -29.88 -23.20
C ALA A 28 31.64 -29.19 -22.16
N ALA A 29 31.35 -27.95 -21.75
CA ALA A 29 32.21 -27.17 -20.84
C ALA A 29 31.57 -26.83 -19.47
N VAL A 30 30.37 -27.36 -19.17
CA VAL A 30 29.64 -27.10 -17.90
C VAL A 30 29.48 -28.37 -17.04
N ASP A 31 29.98 -29.52 -17.50
CA ASP A 31 29.74 -30.82 -16.86
C ASP A 31 30.64 -31.18 -15.66
N ASP A 32 31.49 -30.26 -15.16
CA ASP A 32 32.42 -30.56 -14.04
C ASP A 32 32.21 -29.68 -12.79
N VAL A 33 31.05 -29.02 -12.67
CA VAL A 33 30.61 -28.43 -11.40
C VAL A 33 29.37 -29.17 -10.94
N SER A 34 29.58 -30.21 -10.15
CA SER A 34 28.54 -30.85 -9.35
C SER A 34 28.01 -29.83 -8.34
N VAL A 35 26.97 -29.08 -8.75
CA VAL A 35 26.15 -28.28 -7.83
C VAL A 35 25.28 -29.27 -7.08
N ASP A 36 25.84 -29.84 -6.01
CA ASP A 36 25.07 -30.59 -5.01
C ASP A 36 23.88 -29.73 -4.56
N GLU A 37 22.71 -30.37 -4.42
CA GLU A 37 21.41 -29.76 -4.14
C GLU A 37 21.49 -28.66 -3.07
N ALA A 38 21.49 -27.39 -3.50
CA ALA A 38 21.29 -26.26 -2.60
C ALA A 38 19.92 -26.45 -1.95
N SER A 39 19.93 -26.69 -0.64
CA SER A 39 18.72 -27.01 0.11
C SER A 39 17.83 -25.77 0.18
N ALA A 40 16.51 -25.95 0.32
CA ALA A 40 15.59 -24.82 0.52
C ALA A 40 15.96 -23.91 1.72
N GLY A 41 16.77 -24.42 2.66
CA GLY A 41 17.34 -23.62 3.75
C GLY A 41 18.32 -22.56 3.28
N ASP A 42 19.07 -22.80 2.22
CA ASP A 42 20.13 -21.92 1.74
C ASP A 42 19.57 -20.68 1.04
N ALA A 43 18.43 -20.82 0.34
CA ALA A 43 17.73 -19.71 -0.30
C ALA A 43 17.17 -18.71 0.73
N ALA A 44 16.60 -19.18 1.84
CA ALA A 44 16.09 -18.32 2.90
C ALA A 44 17.19 -17.55 3.62
N VAL A 45 18.34 -18.20 3.87
CA VAL A 45 19.53 -17.57 4.46
C VAL A 45 20.07 -16.49 3.53
N LEU A 46 20.16 -16.78 2.23
CA LEU A 46 20.59 -15.82 1.22
C LEU A 46 19.64 -14.62 1.11
N ALA A 47 18.32 -14.84 1.11
CA ALA A 47 17.34 -13.76 1.13
C ALA A 47 17.47 -12.88 2.39
N GLY A 48 17.78 -13.47 3.55
CA GLY A 48 18.08 -12.76 4.78
C GLY A 48 19.32 -11.87 4.66
N VAL A 49 20.40 -12.42 4.09
CA VAL A 49 21.65 -11.68 3.80
C VAL A 49 21.41 -10.50 2.86
N LEU A 50 20.60 -10.67 1.81
CA LEU A 50 20.32 -9.62 0.84
C LEU A 50 19.42 -8.50 1.39
N ARG A 51 18.61 -8.79 2.41
CA ARG A 51 17.75 -7.78 3.09
C ARG A 51 18.50 -6.99 4.16
N ASP A 52 19.58 -7.55 4.71
CA ASP A 52 20.45 -6.83 5.64
C ASP A 52 21.42 -5.93 4.87
N GLY A 53 21.11 -4.63 4.82
CA GLY A 53 21.92 -3.66 4.10
C GLY A 53 23.38 -3.57 4.58
N GLY A 54 23.66 -3.90 5.84
CA GLY A 54 25.03 -3.91 6.37
C GLY A 54 25.83 -5.10 5.83
N VAL A 55 25.23 -6.29 5.85
CA VAL A 55 25.86 -7.51 5.32
C VAL A 55 26.04 -7.43 3.81
N LEU A 56 25.05 -6.87 3.09
CA LEU A 56 25.14 -6.63 1.66
C LEU A 56 26.24 -5.62 1.30
N ASP A 57 26.37 -4.51 2.03
CA ASP A 57 27.48 -3.56 1.79
C ASP A 57 28.84 -4.22 2.06
N LEU A 58 28.96 -5.03 3.12
CA LEU A 58 30.17 -5.80 3.39
C LEU A 58 30.51 -6.74 2.22
N LEU A 59 29.54 -7.48 1.68
CA LEU A 59 29.73 -8.36 0.52
C LEU A 59 30.22 -7.58 -0.71
N LEU A 60 29.61 -6.45 -1.03
CA LEU A 60 29.99 -5.62 -2.18
C LEU A 60 31.41 -5.06 -2.01
N ARG A 61 31.80 -4.69 -0.79
CA ARG A 61 33.18 -4.25 -0.50
C ARG A 61 34.17 -5.39 -0.58
N LEU A 62 33.81 -6.58 -0.10
CA LEU A 62 34.60 -7.80 -0.25
C LEU A 62 34.83 -8.12 -1.72
N GLN A 63 33.82 -7.98 -2.59
CA GLN A 63 33.95 -8.22 -4.04
C GLN A 63 34.81 -7.17 -4.76
N ARG A 64 34.81 -5.92 -4.27
CA ARG A 64 35.61 -4.82 -4.84
C ARG A 64 37.08 -4.88 -4.40
N GLY A 65 37.32 -5.25 -3.15
CA GLY A 65 38.66 -5.47 -2.62
C GLY A 65 39.14 -6.89 -2.97
N LYS A 66 40.44 -7.14 -2.87
CA LYS A 66 40.96 -8.52 -2.75
C LYS A 66 41.50 -8.74 -1.33
N PRO A 67 40.70 -8.52 -0.26
CA PRO A 67 41.18 -8.72 1.09
C PRO A 67 41.42 -10.21 1.31
N ARG A 68 42.63 -10.55 1.76
CA ARG A 68 43.02 -11.94 2.04
C ARG A 68 43.07 -12.24 3.53
N THR A 69 43.13 -11.21 4.38
CA THR A 69 43.26 -11.36 5.84
C THR A 69 42.09 -10.71 6.58
N ILE A 70 41.81 -11.20 7.80
CA ILE A 70 40.75 -10.66 8.67
C ILE A 70 40.98 -9.18 8.99
N GLU A 71 42.24 -8.76 9.16
CA GLU A 71 42.62 -7.37 9.37
C GLU A 71 42.23 -6.48 8.19
N GLN A 72 42.47 -6.93 6.95
CA GLN A 72 42.06 -6.18 5.75
C GLN A 72 40.53 -6.09 5.63
N ILE A 73 39.82 -7.14 6.04
CA ILE A 73 38.35 -7.13 6.06
C ILE A 73 37.84 -6.12 7.11
N ARG A 74 38.47 -6.03 8.29
CA ARG A 74 38.12 -5.03 9.31
C ARG A 74 38.33 -3.60 8.82
N GLU A 75 39.36 -3.34 8.03
CA GLU A 75 39.63 -2.00 7.47
C GLU A 75 38.55 -1.55 6.48
N ILE A 76 38.00 -2.48 5.70
CA ILE A 76 36.96 -2.16 4.70
C ILE A 76 35.53 -2.30 5.25
N ALA A 77 35.34 -2.97 6.38
CA ALA A 77 34.02 -3.24 6.94
C ALA A 77 33.28 -1.93 7.28
N PRO A 78 31.95 -1.87 7.04
CA PRO A 78 31.14 -0.73 7.49
C PRO A 78 31.28 -0.54 9.01
N PRO A 79 31.39 0.71 9.50
CA PRO A 79 31.51 0.96 10.93
C PRO A 79 30.25 0.47 11.66
N GLY A 80 30.45 -0.25 12.78
CA GLY A 80 29.36 -0.75 13.62
C GLY A 80 28.79 -2.11 13.19
N ILE A 81 29.32 -2.75 12.15
CA ILE A 81 28.92 -4.12 11.78
C ILE A 81 29.59 -5.15 12.70
N ASP A 82 28.83 -6.15 13.15
CA ASP A 82 29.41 -7.33 13.78
C ASP A 82 30.00 -8.24 12.71
N LEU A 83 31.30 -8.04 12.45
CA LEU A 83 32.00 -8.74 11.38
C LEU A 83 31.92 -10.27 11.52
N GLY A 84 31.92 -10.81 12.75
CA GLY A 84 31.85 -12.26 12.97
C GLY A 84 30.49 -12.81 12.56
N ALA A 85 29.41 -12.16 13.01
CA ALA A 85 28.05 -12.55 12.65
C ALA A 85 27.79 -12.40 11.14
N SER A 86 28.27 -11.31 10.53
CA SER A 86 28.10 -11.06 9.10
C SER A 86 28.87 -12.04 8.23
N LEU A 87 30.13 -12.37 8.57
CA LEU A 87 30.91 -13.37 7.83
C LEU A 87 30.29 -14.76 7.97
N LEU A 88 29.80 -15.13 9.15
CA LEU A 88 29.09 -16.39 9.34
C LEU A 88 27.78 -16.47 8.53
N ALA A 89 27.05 -15.35 8.42
CA ALA A 89 25.85 -15.27 7.60
C ALA A 89 26.17 -15.42 6.11
N LEU A 90 27.24 -14.75 5.64
CA LEU A 90 27.73 -14.87 4.27
C LEU A 90 28.25 -16.28 3.95
N GLU A 91 28.90 -16.93 4.91
CA GLU A 91 29.37 -18.30 4.78
C GLU A 91 28.22 -19.31 4.70
N ARG A 92 27.21 -19.18 5.56
CA ARG A 92 26.00 -20.00 5.48
C ARG A 92 25.20 -19.78 4.19
N ALA A 93 25.26 -18.58 3.61
CA ALA A 93 24.67 -18.30 2.31
C ALA A 93 25.52 -18.81 1.13
N GLY A 94 26.68 -19.42 1.39
CA GLY A 94 27.59 -19.91 0.36
C GLY A 94 28.32 -18.80 -0.42
N LEU A 95 28.17 -17.54 -0.03
CA LEU A 95 28.76 -16.37 -0.72
C LEU A 95 30.25 -16.22 -0.42
N VAL A 96 30.68 -16.68 0.75
CA VAL A 96 32.05 -16.55 1.22
C VAL A 96 32.47 -17.88 1.85
N ARG A 97 33.73 -18.27 1.69
CA ARG A 97 34.32 -19.42 2.36
C ARG A 97 35.57 -18.95 3.10
N VAL A 98 35.63 -19.24 4.40
CA VAL A 98 36.80 -18.93 5.21
C VAL A 98 37.60 -20.20 5.40
N ASP A 99 38.82 -20.25 4.86
CA ASP A 99 39.73 -21.37 5.01
C ASP A 99 41.06 -20.92 5.65
N ALA A 100 41.99 -21.87 5.85
CA ALA A 100 43.29 -21.60 6.45
C ALA A 100 44.19 -20.70 5.57
N GLU A 101 43.91 -20.60 4.27
CA GLU A 101 44.64 -19.78 3.30
C GLU A 101 44.05 -18.37 3.15
N GLY A 102 42.84 -18.15 3.67
CA GLY A 102 42.19 -16.85 3.77
C GLY A 102 40.71 -16.90 3.43
N LEU A 103 40.18 -15.76 3.01
CA LEU A 103 38.78 -15.59 2.63
C LEU A 103 38.64 -15.71 1.10
N ARG A 104 37.85 -16.68 0.65
CA ARG A 104 37.50 -16.88 -0.77
C ARG A 104 36.06 -16.46 -1.00
N ILE A 105 35.82 -15.65 -2.02
CA ILE A 105 34.48 -15.20 -2.40
C ILE A 105 34.00 -16.09 -3.53
N ALA A 106 32.82 -16.69 -3.38
CA ALA A 106 32.22 -17.46 -4.44
C ALA A 106 31.75 -16.53 -5.58
N PRO A 107 31.87 -16.95 -6.86
CA PRO A 107 31.36 -16.16 -7.97
C PRO A 107 29.85 -15.93 -7.80
N PRO A 108 29.35 -14.70 -8.01
CA PRO A 108 27.96 -14.36 -7.74
C PRO A 108 26.99 -15.03 -8.72
N GLU A 109 27.40 -15.32 -9.94
CA GLU A 109 26.54 -15.85 -11.01
C GLU A 109 25.84 -17.16 -10.63
N PRO A 110 26.55 -18.24 -10.19
CA PRO A 110 25.89 -19.50 -9.81
C PRO A 110 25.02 -19.36 -8.56
N LEU A 111 25.39 -18.49 -7.62
CA LEU A 111 24.62 -18.28 -6.38
C LEU A 111 23.32 -17.54 -6.65
N VAL A 112 23.36 -16.47 -7.47
CA VAL A 112 22.17 -15.74 -7.87
C VAL A 112 21.25 -16.62 -8.71
N ALA A 113 21.81 -17.40 -9.63
CA ALA A 113 21.02 -18.35 -10.42
C ALA A 113 20.31 -19.38 -9.52
N GLY A 114 21.04 -20.01 -8.59
CA GLY A 114 20.48 -20.98 -7.64
C GLY A 114 19.42 -20.36 -6.73
N ALA A 115 19.64 -19.15 -6.23
CA ALA A 115 18.70 -18.41 -5.39
C ALA A 115 17.38 -18.13 -6.11
N VAL A 116 17.47 -17.62 -7.34
CA VAL A 116 16.30 -17.33 -8.18
C VAL A 116 15.54 -18.61 -8.49
N THR A 117 16.25 -19.70 -8.83
CA THR A 117 15.61 -21.00 -9.05
C THR A 117 14.92 -21.52 -7.79
N GLY A 118 15.54 -21.39 -6.62
CA GLY A 118 14.98 -21.78 -5.32
C GLY A 118 13.73 -20.98 -4.94
N GLU A 119 13.77 -19.65 -5.06
CA GLU A 119 12.61 -18.78 -4.83
C GLU A 119 11.46 -19.08 -5.81
N LEU A 120 11.78 -19.33 -7.09
CA LEU A 120 10.79 -19.71 -8.08
C LEU A 120 10.14 -21.06 -7.73
N ALA A 121 10.91 -22.02 -7.21
CA ALA A 121 10.39 -23.30 -6.73
C ALA A 121 9.49 -23.12 -5.50
N ALA A 122 9.92 -22.33 -4.51
CA ALA A 122 9.13 -22.03 -3.31
C ALA A 122 7.83 -21.26 -3.64
N ALA A 123 7.86 -20.35 -4.63
CA ALA A 123 6.67 -19.67 -5.13
C ALA A 123 5.69 -20.64 -5.81
N ARG A 124 6.19 -21.58 -6.64
CA ARG A 124 5.37 -22.64 -7.24
C ARG A 124 4.74 -23.55 -6.19
N GLU A 125 5.47 -23.90 -5.15
CA GLU A 125 4.95 -24.71 -4.04
C GLU A 125 3.85 -23.97 -3.25
N ARG A 126 4.06 -22.68 -2.95
CA ARG A 126 3.03 -21.82 -2.33
C ARG A 126 1.77 -21.76 -3.18
N LEU A 127 1.90 -21.56 -4.50
CA LEU A 127 0.78 -21.59 -5.43
C LEU A 127 0.08 -22.96 -5.45
N GLY A 128 0.83 -24.06 -5.35
CA GLY A 128 0.30 -25.41 -5.20
C GLY A 128 -0.57 -25.56 -3.96
N ARG A 129 -0.08 -25.11 -2.80
CA ARG A 129 -0.84 -25.10 -1.53
C ARG A 129 -2.10 -24.26 -1.61
N TRP A 130 -2.04 -23.07 -2.22
CA TRP A 130 -3.22 -22.27 -2.48
C TRP A 130 -4.23 -23.01 -3.35
N ARG A 131 -3.79 -23.68 -4.42
CA ARG A 131 -4.64 -24.52 -5.27
C ARG A 131 -5.32 -25.64 -4.48
N GLU A 132 -4.60 -26.32 -3.60
CA GLU A 132 -5.15 -27.38 -2.74
C GLU A 132 -6.18 -26.84 -1.74
N LEU A 133 -5.90 -25.68 -1.13
CA LEU A 133 -6.85 -25.00 -0.24
C LEU A 133 -8.14 -24.64 -0.99
N PHE A 134 -8.02 -24.05 -2.18
CA PHE A 134 -9.19 -23.73 -3.01
C PHE A 134 -9.96 -24.99 -3.45
N ALA A 135 -9.25 -26.07 -3.79
CA ALA A 135 -9.89 -27.36 -4.11
C ALA A 135 -10.62 -27.95 -2.90
N GLY A 136 -10.04 -27.85 -1.70
CA GLY A 136 -10.65 -28.28 -0.45
C GLY A 136 -11.91 -27.47 -0.09
N LEU A 137 -11.86 -26.15 -0.28
CA LEU A 137 -13.02 -25.27 -0.10
C LEU A 137 -14.14 -25.60 -1.10
N ALA A 138 -13.80 -25.89 -2.35
CA ALA A 138 -14.77 -26.32 -3.36
C ALA A 138 -15.41 -27.67 -3.00
N ALA A 139 -14.61 -28.65 -2.55
CA ALA A 139 -15.09 -29.97 -2.14
C ALA A 139 -15.97 -29.91 -0.87
N GLY A 140 -15.65 -29.02 0.08
CA GLY A 140 -16.42 -28.81 1.31
C GLY A 140 -17.79 -28.14 1.10
N SER A 141 -18.05 -27.56 -0.07
CA SER A 141 -19.31 -26.88 -0.38
C SER A 141 -20.51 -27.81 -0.61
N GLY A 142 -20.35 -29.13 -0.51
CA GLY A 142 -21.48 -30.07 -0.49
C GLY A 142 -22.21 -30.25 -1.82
N ALA A 143 -21.50 -30.11 -2.95
CA ALA A 143 -22.07 -30.42 -4.26
C ALA A 143 -22.30 -31.94 -4.40
N GLY A 144 -23.57 -32.35 -4.37
CA GLY A 144 -24.00 -33.74 -4.56
C GLY A 144 -23.42 -34.40 -5.81
N ALA A 145 -23.18 -35.70 -5.70
CA ALA A 145 -22.38 -36.58 -6.58
C ALA A 145 -22.89 -36.80 -8.02
N GLY A 146 -23.49 -35.79 -8.67
CA GLY A 146 -24.08 -35.90 -10.00
C GLY A 146 -23.57 -34.91 -11.06
N SER A 147 -22.83 -33.85 -10.70
CA SER A 147 -22.32 -32.88 -11.67
C SER A 147 -20.85 -33.11 -11.97
N LYS A 148 -20.54 -33.29 -13.26
CA LYS A 148 -19.19 -33.39 -13.86
C LYS A 148 -18.25 -32.34 -13.23
N PRO A 149 -17.01 -32.69 -12.86
CA PRO A 149 -16.09 -31.75 -12.23
C PRO A 149 -15.84 -30.55 -13.15
N PRO A 150 -15.84 -29.30 -12.64
CA PRO A 150 -15.50 -28.14 -13.45
C PRO A 150 -14.05 -28.26 -13.89
N VAL A 151 -13.83 -28.21 -15.21
CA VAL A 151 -12.50 -28.18 -15.83
C VAL A 151 -11.87 -26.83 -15.51
N LEU A 152 -11.19 -26.74 -14.36
CA LEU A 152 -10.26 -25.66 -14.04
C LEU A 152 -8.88 -26.00 -14.59
N ALA A 153 -8.75 -26.03 -15.91
CA ALA A 153 -7.46 -26.04 -16.57
C ALA A 153 -7.60 -25.57 -18.02
N THR A 154 -6.79 -24.58 -18.39
CA THR A 154 -6.41 -24.29 -19.79
C THR A 154 -7.39 -23.51 -20.66
N SER A 155 -7.97 -22.41 -20.17
CA SER A 155 -8.68 -21.45 -21.05
C SER A 155 -8.28 -19.97 -20.85
N VAL A 156 -7.16 -19.71 -20.17
CA VAL A 156 -6.72 -18.35 -19.84
C VAL A 156 -6.12 -17.59 -21.04
N LEU A 157 -5.77 -18.25 -22.14
CA LEU A 157 -5.12 -17.57 -23.29
C LEU A 157 -5.99 -17.36 -24.53
N ALA A 158 -7.18 -17.96 -24.64
CA ALA A 158 -8.00 -17.88 -25.86
C ALA A 158 -9.26 -16.99 -25.74
N ALA A 159 -9.64 -16.56 -24.52
CA ALA A 159 -10.93 -15.90 -24.30
C ALA A 159 -10.90 -14.35 -24.32
N SER A 160 -9.72 -13.72 -24.31
CA SER A 160 -9.60 -12.26 -24.15
C SER A 160 -10.12 -11.44 -25.34
N ALA A 161 -10.33 -12.05 -26.52
CA ALA A 161 -10.83 -11.35 -27.70
C ALA A 161 -12.37 -11.44 -27.91
N LEU A 162 -13.09 -12.29 -27.16
CA LEU A 162 -14.52 -12.56 -27.44
C LEU A 162 -15.49 -12.25 -26.27
N ALA A 163 -14.99 -11.91 -25.08
CA ALA A 163 -15.80 -11.83 -23.85
C ALA A 163 -16.42 -10.43 -23.55
N ALA A 164 -16.58 -9.56 -24.54
CA ALA A 164 -17.17 -8.24 -24.31
C ALA A 164 -18.71 -8.23 -24.29
N ARG A 165 -19.40 -9.32 -24.68
CA ARG A 165 -20.87 -9.34 -24.71
C ARG A 165 -21.39 -10.71 -24.26
N SER A 166 -22.20 -10.70 -23.20
CA SER A 166 -22.88 -11.84 -22.57
C SER A 166 -22.00 -12.89 -21.88
N SER A 167 -21.69 -12.65 -20.60
CA SER A 167 -21.39 -13.76 -19.68
C SER A 167 -22.68 -14.54 -19.38
N PRO A 168 -22.66 -15.89 -19.36
CA PRO A 168 -23.80 -16.69 -18.92
C PRO A 168 -24.09 -16.43 -17.42
N PRO A 169 -25.35 -16.61 -16.97
CA PRO A 169 -25.72 -16.41 -15.58
C PRO A 169 -24.91 -17.33 -14.66
N PHE A 170 -24.38 -16.73 -13.59
CA PHE A 170 -23.53 -17.37 -12.58
C PHE A 170 -24.28 -18.51 -11.86
N ASP A 171 -23.71 -19.71 -11.79
CA ASP A 171 -24.35 -20.86 -11.13
C ASP A 171 -24.10 -20.95 -9.61
N GLY A 172 -23.45 -19.92 -9.05
CA GLY A 172 -23.10 -19.84 -7.62
C GLY A 172 -21.96 -20.78 -7.18
N ARG A 173 -21.37 -21.57 -8.09
CA ARG A 173 -20.32 -22.56 -7.76
C ARG A 173 -18.99 -22.31 -8.45
N SER A 174 -18.97 -21.59 -9.58
CA SER A 174 -17.72 -21.18 -10.22
C SER A 174 -17.13 -19.92 -9.60
N ILE A 175 -15.84 -19.92 -9.25
CA ILE A 175 -15.11 -18.68 -8.96
C ILE A 175 -14.75 -18.05 -10.30
N ALA A 176 -15.44 -16.98 -10.70
CA ALA A 176 -15.01 -16.18 -11.84
C ALA A 176 -13.87 -15.27 -11.41
N MET A 177 -12.70 -15.54 -12.00
CA MET A 177 -11.54 -14.67 -11.92
C MET A 177 -11.18 -14.27 -13.35
N ARG A 178 -10.96 -12.98 -13.59
CA ARG A 178 -10.53 -12.45 -14.88
C ARG A 178 -9.18 -11.79 -14.70
N VAL A 179 -8.18 -12.24 -15.44
CA VAL A 179 -6.88 -11.57 -15.46
C VAL A 179 -6.93 -10.49 -16.53
N VAL A 180 -6.69 -9.24 -16.14
CA VAL A 180 -6.52 -8.11 -17.03
C VAL A 180 -5.03 -7.79 -17.10
N VAL A 181 -4.50 -7.73 -18.30
CA VAL A 181 -3.12 -7.32 -18.59
C VAL A 181 -3.22 -6.02 -19.40
N GLY A 182 -2.43 -5.01 -19.06
CA GLY A 182 -2.49 -3.71 -19.71
C GLY A 182 -1.41 -2.77 -19.19
N ASP A 183 -1.36 -1.57 -19.76
CA ASP A 183 -0.59 -0.47 -19.17
C ASP A 183 -1.24 0.05 -17.88
N ALA A 184 -0.52 0.89 -17.15
CA ALA A 184 -0.98 1.44 -15.88
C ALA A 184 -2.30 2.21 -15.99
N GLY A 185 -2.55 2.93 -17.11
CA GLY A 185 -3.80 3.65 -17.33
C GLY A 185 -4.99 2.69 -17.45
N THR A 186 -4.84 1.65 -18.26
CA THR A 186 -5.84 0.59 -18.43
C THR A 186 -6.14 -0.11 -17.11
N LEU A 187 -5.11 -0.42 -16.33
CA LEU A 187 -5.26 -1.11 -15.05
C LEU A 187 -5.89 -0.19 -14.00
N TRP A 188 -5.52 1.09 -13.98
CA TRP A 188 -6.13 2.10 -13.12
C TRP A 188 -7.62 2.26 -13.42
N ASP A 189 -8.00 2.40 -14.70
CA ASP A 189 -9.39 2.48 -15.12
C ASP A 189 -10.17 1.26 -14.61
N ARG A 190 -9.62 0.04 -14.74
CA ARG A 190 -10.27 -1.17 -14.21
C ARG A 190 -10.38 -1.19 -12.68
N MET A 191 -9.38 -0.68 -11.94
CA MET A 191 -9.50 -0.55 -10.49
C MET A 191 -10.60 0.42 -10.09
N THR A 192 -10.77 1.52 -10.82
CA THR A 192 -11.87 2.47 -10.55
C THR A 192 -13.24 1.92 -10.94
N GLU A 193 -13.33 1.12 -12.00
CA GLU A 193 -14.58 0.43 -12.39
C GLU A 193 -15.10 -0.51 -11.29
N VAL A 194 -14.21 -1.12 -10.50
CA VAL A 194 -14.59 -1.98 -9.36
C VAL A 194 -15.48 -1.24 -8.36
N GLY A 195 -15.27 0.07 -8.18
CA GLY A 195 -16.11 0.92 -7.33
C GLY A 195 -17.58 0.95 -7.74
N GLY A 196 -17.91 0.45 -8.94
CA GLY A 196 -19.16 0.76 -9.60
C GLY A 196 -18.95 2.08 -10.31
N GLY A 197 -18.60 2.01 -11.59
CA GLY A 197 -18.59 3.21 -12.42
C GLY A 197 -19.93 3.92 -12.21
N SER A 198 -19.87 5.19 -11.80
CA SER A 198 -21.01 6.03 -11.46
C SER A 198 -22.04 6.03 -12.62
N GLU A 199 -22.88 5.02 -12.70
CA GLU A 199 -24.24 5.16 -13.19
C GLU A 199 -24.94 6.02 -12.14
N ARG A 200 -24.64 7.33 -12.22
CA ARG A 200 -25.33 8.37 -11.48
C ARG A 200 -26.79 8.16 -11.83
N GLY A 201 -27.55 7.56 -10.92
CA GLY A 201 -29.00 7.52 -11.05
C GLY A 201 -29.48 8.93 -11.32
N ASP A 202 -30.37 9.08 -12.29
CA ASP A 202 -30.93 10.36 -12.77
C ASP A 202 -31.49 11.23 -11.60
N ASP A 203 -31.77 10.56 -10.47
CA ASP A 203 -32.26 11.04 -9.20
C ASP A 203 -31.32 11.99 -8.44
N GLY A 204 -30.04 12.09 -8.83
CA GLY A 204 -29.06 13.05 -8.28
C GLY A 204 -28.73 12.89 -6.79
N ARG A 205 -29.27 11.87 -6.11
CA ARG A 205 -28.98 11.60 -4.70
C ARG A 205 -27.79 10.66 -4.61
N ALA A 206 -26.66 11.20 -4.14
CA ALA A 206 -25.53 10.40 -3.70
C ALA A 206 -26.00 9.43 -2.60
N GLY A 207 -25.90 8.13 -2.86
CA GLY A 207 -26.17 7.11 -1.85
C GLY A 207 -25.15 7.28 -0.71
N ASP A 208 -25.63 7.27 0.53
CA ASP A 208 -24.88 7.65 1.73
C ASP A 208 -23.87 6.58 2.18
N GLY A 209 -22.99 6.11 1.30
CA GLY A 209 -21.89 5.31 1.77
C GLY A 209 -20.76 5.06 0.80
N VAL A 210 -19.59 4.95 1.43
CA VAL A 210 -18.27 4.67 0.88
C VAL A 210 -18.35 3.68 -0.28
N GLU A 211 -18.02 4.16 -1.47
CA GLU A 211 -18.27 3.43 -2.72
C GLU A 211 -17.07 2.56 -3.12
N LEU A 212 -15.85 3.00 -2.79
CA LEU A 212 -14.60 2.39 -3.23
C LEU A 212 -13.49 2.51 -2.16
N GLY A 213 -12.85 1.37 -1.87
CA GLY A 213 -11.64 1.27 -1.06
C GLY A 213 -10.44 0.87 -1.91
N ILE A 214 -9.33 1.60 -1.86
CA ILE A 214 -8.13 1.35 -2.66
C ILE A 214 -6.89 1.31 -1.76
N ILE A 215 -6.01 0.34 -1.99
CA ILE A 215 -4.66 0.27 -1.45
C ILE A 215 -3.67 0.54 -2.57
N VAL A 216 -2.86 1.60 -2.41
CA VAL A 216 -1.80 2.01 -3.33
C VAL A 216 -0.45 1.90 -2.60
N PRO A 217 0.33 0.84 -2.86
CA PRO A 217 1.54 0.59 -2.11
C PRO A 217 2.74 1.45 -2.52
N ASP A 218 2.73 2.07 -3.70
CA ASP A 218 3.75 3.06 -4.08
C ASP A 218 3.12 4.13 -4.97
N LEU A 219 2.75 5.27 -4.40
CA LEU A 219 2.10 6.33 -5.16
C LEU A 219 3.07 7.09 -6.08
N SER A 220 4.38 7.10 -5.79
CA SER A 220 5.39 7.70 -6.67
C SER A 220 5.41 6.95 -8.00
N GLN A 221 5.36 5.62 -7.93
CA GLN A 221 5.31 4.76 -9.10
C GLN A 221 4.05 5.00 -9.94
N VAL A 222 2.89 5.10 -9.31
CA VAL A 222 1.61 5.40 -9.98
C VAL A 222 1.68 6.68 -10.78
N ARG A 223 2.20 7.74 -10.15
CA ARG A 223 2.35 9.03 -10.79
C ARG A 223 3.25 8.94 -12.02
N GLU A 224 4.39 8.25 -11.90
CA GLU A 224 5.34 8.14 -13.01
C GLU A 224 4.79 7.31 -14.16
N GLU A 225 4.11 6.20 -13.87
CA GLU A 225 3.50 5.35 -14.88
C GLU A 225 2.36 6.05 -15.62
N LEU A 226 1.51 6.78 -14.91
CA LEU A 226 0.40 7.50 -15.52
C LEU A 226 0.90 8.71 -16.32
N ARG A 227 1.94 9.39 -15.86
CA ARG A 227 2.66 10.41 -16.65
C ARG A 227 3.23 9.82 -17.94
N GLY A 228 3.86 8.64 -17.86
CA GLY A 228 4.40 7.94 -19.03
C GLY A 228 3.33 7.49 -20.02
N ALA A 229 2.14 7.10 -19.52
CA ALA A 229 1.00 6.72 -20.34
C ALA A 229 0.28 7.93 -20.99
N GLY A 230 0.73 9.17 -20.74
CA GLY A 230 -0.01 10.38 -21.14
C GLY A 230 -1.39 10.48 -20.49
N THR A 231 -1.63 9.67 -19.46
CA THR A 231 -2.85 9.68 -18.68
C THR A 231 -2.63 10.68 -17.56
N ASP A 232 -3.05 11.92 -17.78
CA ASP A 232 -3.07 12.88 -16.70
C ASP A 232 -4.15 12.44 -15.72
N LEU A 233 -3.73 11.93 -14.56
CA LEU A 233 -4.62 11.78 -13.40
C LEU A 233 -5.17 13.15 -12.94
N GLY A 234 -4.83 14.25 -13.60
CA GLY A 234 -5.05 15.60 -13.10
C GLY A 234 -4.10 15.91 -11.95
N LEU A 235 -2.91 15.28 -11.92
CA LEU A 235 -1.92 15.49 -10.85
C LEU A 235 -0.96 16.63 -11.15
N ASP A 236 -0.67 16.86 -12.44
CA ASP A 236 0.25 17.91 -12.87
C ASP A 236 -0.51 19.18 -13.34
N THR A 237 -1.81 19.07 -13.63
CA THR A 237 -2.69 20.22 -13.87
C THR A 237 -3.24 20.71 -12.54
N GLY A 238 -3.29 22.04 -12.33
CA GLY A 238 -3.83 22.66 -11.12
C GLY A 238 -5.26 22.18 -10.76
N PRO A 239 -5.81 22.61 -9.62
CA PRO A 239 -6.88 21.91 -8.93
C PRO A 239 -8.08 21.63 -9.85
N ALA A 240 -8.52 20.37 -9.83
CA ALA A 240 -9.75 19.84 -10.42
C ALA A 240 -9.83 19.71 -11.95
N GLY A 241 -9.99 18.46 -12.41
CA GLY A 241 -10.39 18.18 -13.79
C GLY A 241 -11.11 16.86 -14.02
N ALA A 242 -10.50 15.72 -13.73
CA ALA A 242 -11.04 14.44 -14.22
C ALA A 242 -10.96 13.25 -13.25
N ALA A 243 -9.83 13.01 -12.58
CA ALA A 243 -9.74 11.89 -11.63
C ALA A 243 -10.47 12.19 -10.31
N GLU A 244 -10.41 13.43 -9.81
CA GLU A 244 -11.10 13.86 -8.59
C GLU A 244 -12.62 13.62 -8.64
N ALA A 245 -13.24 13.79 -9.81
CA ALA A 245 -14.68 13.56 -9.97
C ALA A 245 -15.08 12.08 -9.90
N ARG A 246 -14.14 11.15 -10.15
CA ARG A 246 -14.41 9.70 -10.18
C ARG A 246 -14.22 9.02 -8.83
N LEU A 247 -13.40 9.59 -7.94
CA LEU A 247 -13.08 8.98 -6.66
C LEU A 247 -13.82 9.60 -5.47
N ALA A 248 -14.43 10.78 -5.62
CA ALA A 248 -15.04 11.53 -4.51
C ALA A 248 -15.74 10.65 -3.45
N GLY A 249 -15.16 10.62 -2.24
CA GLY A 249 -15.65 9.84 -1.12
C GLY A 249 -15.02 8.45 -0.97
N SER A 250 -13.94 8.18 -1.70
CA SER A 250 -13.18 6.93 -1.62
C SER A 250 -12.38 6.83 -0.31
N GLN A 251 -12.05 5.61 0.07
CA GLN A 251 -11.07 5.31 1.12
C GLN A 251 -9.76 4.88 0.47
N ILE A 252 -8.74 5.71 0.55
CA ILE A 252 -7.44 5.48 -0.10
C ILE A 252 -6.38 5.21 0.97
N LEU A 253 -5.79 4.04 0.93
CA LEU A 253 -4.68 3.63 1.79
C LEU A 253 -3.38 3.73 0.99
N VAL A 254 -2.43 4.53 1.46
CA VAL A 254 -1.17 4.81 0.76
C VAL A 254 0.01 4.40 1.62
N ASP A 255 1.12 3.95 1.03
CA ASP A 255 2.38 3.78 1.77
C ASP A 255 2.86 5.13 2.30
N ALA A 256 3.13 5.20 3.60
CA ALA A 256 3.67 6.37 4.30
C ALA A 256 4.98 6.90 3.66
N ARG A 257 5.78 6.03 3.04
CA ARG A 257 7.00 6.40 2.30
C ARG A 257 6.71 7.31 1.12
N SER A 258 5.50 7.29 0.58
CA SER A 258 5.05 8.20 -0.48
C SER A 258 5.17 9.67 -0.04
N LEU A 259 5.04 9.97 1.27
CA LEU A 259 5.24 11.34 1.77
C LEU A 259 6.69 11.82 1.71
N ALA A 260 7.65 10.92 1.55
CA ALA A 260 9.06 11.30 1.39
C ALA A 260 9.34 11.99 0.03
N ASP A 261 8.40 11.86 -0.92
CA ASP A 261 8.36 12.59 -2.18
C ASP A 261 7.47 13.84 -2.04
N PRO A 262 8.05 15.05 -1.96
CA PRO A 262 7.28 16.27 -1.75
C PRO A 262 6.32 16.59 -2.89
N ALA A 263 6.53 16.03 -4.08
CA ALA A 263 5.63 16.24 -5.21
C ALA A 263 4.36 15.37 -5.14
N LEU A 264 4.23 14.47 -4.15
CA LEU A 264 2.98 13.74 -3.89
C LEU A 264 2.11 14.40 -2.83
N VAL A 265 2.64 15.30 -2.01
CA VAL A 265 1.85 15.99 -0.98
C VAL A 265 0.68 16.78 -1.59
N PRO A 266 0.88 17.60 -2.65
CA PRO A 266 -0.23 18.31 -3.30
C PRO A 266 -1.28 17.36 -3.90
N VAL A 267 -0.86 16.18 -4.36
CA VAL A 267 -1.74 15.14 -4.91
C VAL A 267 -2.67 14.60 -3.83
N LEU A 268 -2.12 14.24 -2.67
CA LEU A 268 -2.89 13.74 -1.53
C LEU A 268 -3.83 14.84 -0.99
N ASP A 269 -3.37 16.08 -0.95
CA ASP A 269 -4.19 17.23 -0.54
C ASP A 269 -5.35 17.47 -1.52
N GLY A 270 -5.14 17.33 -2.83
CA GLY A 270 -6.18 17.40 -3.86
C GLY A 270 -7.24 16.32 -3.71
N LEU A 271 -6.83 15.05 -3.58
CA LEU A 271 -7.73 13.92 -3.32
C LEU A 271 -8.56 14.15 -2.04
N ARG A 272 -7.92 14.63 -0.96
CA ARG A 272 -8.62 14.98 0.27
C ARG A 272 -9.62 16.13 0.07
N ALA A 273 -9.24 17.18 -0.67
CA ALA A 273 -10.10 18.31 -0.98
C ALA A 273 -11.32 17.88 -1.82
N ALA A 274 -11.18 16.84 -2.64
CA ALA A 274 -12.26 16.19 -3.38
C ALA A 274 -13.19 15.32 -2.51
N GLY A 275 -12.88 15.17 -1.21
CA GLY A 275 -13.69 14.42 -0.25
C GLY A 275 -13.18 12.99 0.02
N ASP A 276 -12.04 12.60 -0.54
CA ASP A 276 -11.45 11.30 -0.27
C ASP A 276 -10.88 11.24 1.15
N ARG A 277 -11.07 10.08 1.79
CA ARG A 277 -10.43 9.78 3.06
C ARG A 277 -9.15 9.07 2.75
N ILE A 278 -8.05 9.62 3.25
CA ILE A 278 -6.71 9.08 3.01
C ILE A 278 -6.14 8.58 4.34
N ARG A 279 -5.57 7.38 4.33
CA ARG A 279 -4.80 6.84 5.44
C ARG A 279 -3.44 6.33 4.96
N LEU A 280 -2.48 6.36 5.87
CA LEU A 280 -1.09 5.97 5.64
C LEU A 280 -0.80 4.64 6.33
N SER A 281 -0.33 3.66 5.55
CA SER A 281 0.17 2.38 6.06
C SER A 281 1.69 2.34 5.95
N ALA A 282 2.35 1.67 6.89
CA ALA A 282 3.81 1.51 6.90
C ALA A 282 4.30 0.51 5.83
N ALA A 283 3.44 -0.45 5.48
CA ALA A 283 3.75 -1.54 4.56
C ALA A 283 2.44 -2.12 3.99
N PRO A 284 1.74 -1.37 3.12
CA PRO A 284 0.56 -1.89 2.44
C PRO A 284 0.89 -3.20 1.71
N PRO A 285 0.03 -4.23 1.79
CA PRO A 285 0.38 -5.59 1.39
C PRO A 285 0.57 -5.73 -0.12
N CYS A 286 -0.34 -5.15 -0.90
CA CYS A 286 -0.32 -5.12 -2.35
C CYS A 286 -1.36 -4.12 -2.85
N TRP A 287 -1.37 -3.90 -4.16
CA TRP A 287 -2.44 -3.22 -4.85
C TRP A 287 -3.78 -3.95 -4.71
N LEU A 288 -4.76 -3.26 -4.15
CA LEU A 288 -6.11 -3.79 -3.91
C LEU A 288 -7.15 -2.70 -4.18
N ALA A 289 -8.21 -3.02 -4.90
CA ALA A 289 -9.43 -2.22 -4.95
C ALA A 289 -10.63 -3.09 -4.55
N VAL A 290 -11.48 -2.57 -3.68
CA VAL A 290 -12.70 -3.21 -3.22
C VAL A 290 -13.87 -2.25 -3.41
N GLY A 291 -14.91 -2.68 -4.10
CA GLY A 291 -16.10 -1.88 -4.36
C GLY A 291 -17.36 -2.51 -3.78
N ARG A 292 -18.45 -1.74 -3.76
CA ARG A 292 -19.79 -2.23 -3.34
C ARG A 292 -20.45 -3.17 -4.34
N SER A 293 -20.01 -3.14 -5.59
CA SER A 293 -20.52 -3.92 -6.72
C SER A 293 -20.40 -5.44 -6.58
N GLY A 294 -19.81 -5.94 -5.48
CA GLY A 294 -19.47 -7.35 -5.32
C GLY A 294 -18.25 -7.75 -6.14
N GLN A 295 -17.44 -6.78 -6.56
CA GLN A 295 -16.18 -7.00 -7.26
C GLN A 295 -14.99 -6.53 -6.41
N ALA A 296 -13.84 -7.15 -6.65
CA ALA A 296 -12.55 -6.72 -6.13
C ALA A 296 -11.49 -6.87 -7.23
N ALA A 297 -10.48 -6.00 -7.23
CA ALA A 297 -9.30 -6.13 -8.08
C ALA A 297 -8.06 -6.24 -7.19
N VAL A 298 -7.18 -7.19 -7.48
CA VAL A 298 -5.89 -7.34 -6.79
C VAL A 298 -4.78 -7.45 -7.81
N SER A 299 -3.61 -6.87 -7.54
CA SER A 299 -2.44 -7.11 -8.39
C SER A 299 -2.07 -8.59 -8.39
N SER A 300 -1.74 -9.09 -9.58
CA SER A 300 -1.15 -10.43 -9.74
C SER A 300 0.34 -10.45 -9.43
N ASP A 301 1.00 -9.29 -9.41
CA ASP A 301 2.40 -9.16 -8.98
C ASP A 301 2.44 -8.85 -7.49
N ALA A 302 3.20 -9.66 -6.76
CA ALA A 302 3.43 -9.53 -5.32
C ALA A 302 4.58 -8.55 -5.01
N ALA A 303 5.40 -8.20 -6.01
CA ALA A 303 6.43 -7.20 -5.87
C ALA A 303 5.88 -5.82 -6.25
N LEU A 304 6.36 -4.78 -5.57
CA LEU A 304 6.17 -3.34 -5.85
C LEU A 304 6.76 -2.94 -7.22
N ARG A 305 6.34 -3.66 -8.27
CA ARG A 305 6.72 -3.49 -9.66
C ARG A 305 5.56 -2.87 -10.41
N PRO A 306 5.81 -2.36 -11.64
CA PRO A 306 4.75 -1.80 -12.43
C PRO A 306 3.55 -2.72 -12.44
N LEU A 307 2.36 -2.14 -12.27
CA LEU A 307 1.13 -2.88 -12.44
C LEU A 307 1.17 -3.45 -13.86
N SER A 308 1.50 -4.74 -13.99
CA SER A 308 1.52 -5.43 -15.28
C SER A 308 0.20 -6.16 -15.51
N SER A 309 -0.46 -6.57 -14.42
CA SER A 309 -1.72 -7.30 -14.48
C SER A 309 -2.50 -7.30 -13.18
N LEU A 310 -3.82 -7.20 -13.31
CA LEU A 310 -4.81 -7.27 -12.24
C LEU A 310 -5.63 -8.55 -12.35
N VAL A 311 -6.01 -9.11 -11.21
CA VAL A 311 -6.99 -10.18 -11.10
C VAL A 311 -8.29 -9.58 -10.59
N LEU A 312 -9.29 -9.50 -11.46
CA LEU A 312 -10.65 -9.15 -11.11
C LEU A 312 -11.36 -10.38 -10.54
N VAL A 313 -11.97 -10.21 -9.38
CA VAL A 313 -12.65 -11.26 -8.64
C VAL A 313 -14.09 -10.85 -8.42
N GLU A 314 -15.02 -11.69 -8.88
CA GLU A 314 -16.47 -11.48 -8.72
C GLU A 314 -17.08 -12.50 -7.73
N ALA A 315 -16.29 -13.43 -7.21
CA ALA A 315 -16.76 -14.47 -6.30
C ALA A 315 -17.06 -13.90 -4.90
N PRO A 316 -18.32 -13.91 -4.43
CA PRO A 316 -18.70 -13.27 -3.16
C PRO A 316 -17.86 -13.63 -1.92
N PRO A 317 -17.51 -14.90 -1.65
CA PRO A 317 -16.70 -15.21 -0.46
C PRO A 317 -15.28 -14.66 -0.54
N VAL A 318 -14.70 -14.59 -1.75
CA VAL A 318 -13.35 -14.04 -1.95
C VAL A 318 -13.39 -12.51 -1.84
N VAL A 319 -14.39 -11.89 -2.44
CA VAL A 319 -14.63 -10.43 -2.34
C VAL A 319 -14.83 -10.03 -0.88
N ALA A 320 -15.64 -10.77 -0.12
CA ALA A 320 -15.82 -10.53 1.31
C ALA A 320 -14.51 -10.66 2.11
N ALA A 321 -13.66 -11.64 1.77
CA ALA A 321 -12.35 -11.77 2.39
C ALA A 321 -11.41 -10.60 2.05
N LEU A 322 -11.40 -10.14 0.80
CA LEU A 322 -10.61 -8.97 0.37
C LEU A 322 -11.11 -7.67 1.03
N HIS A 323 -12.43 -7.50 1.20
CA HIS A 323 -13.00 -6.42 2.00
C HIS A 323 -12.54 -6.47 3.46
N ALA A 324 -12.47 -7.67 4.06
CA ALA A 324 -11.97 -7.82 5.42
C ALA A 324 -10.47 -7.48 5.55
N VAL A 325 -9.65 -7.84 4.55
CA VAL A 325 -8.24 -7.42 4.48
C VAL A 325 -8.14 -5.90 4.39
N PHE A 326 -8.89 -5.28 3.47
CA PHE A 326 -8.92 -3.83 3.33
C PHE A 326 -9.33 -3.14 4.64
N ALA A 327 -10.42 -3.58 5.28
CA ALA A 327 -10.90 -2.98 6.53
C ALA A 327 -9.86 -3.12 7.66
N SER A 328 -9.18 -4.27 7.75
CA SER A 328 -8.11 -4.49 8.72
C SER A 328 -6.93 -3.54 8.51
N GLU A 329 -6.48 -3.37 7.27
CA GLU A 329 -5.40 -2.44 6.92
C GLU A 329 -5.82 -0.98 7.15
N TRP A 330 -7.04 -0.65 6.76
CA TRP A 330 -7.63 0.67 6.95
C TRP A 330 -7.67 1.08 8.42
N ASP A 331 -8.13 0.19 9.29
CA ASP A 331 -8.24 0.43 10.74
C ASP A 331 -6.87 0.55 11.42
N ALA A 332 -5.85 -0.15 10.90
CA ALA A 332 -4.48 -0.08 11.40
C ALA A 332 -3.72 1.17 10.92
N ALA A 333 -4.15 1.78 9.81
CA ALA A 333 -3.48 2.90 9.17
C ALA A 333 -3.75 4.26 9.86
N GLN A 334 -2.80 5.19 9.68
CA GLN A 334 -2.85 6.53 10.28
C GLN A 334 -3.64 7.50 9.39
N PRO A 335 -4.54 8.34 9.93
CA PRO A 335 -5.20 9.40 9.14
C PRO A 335 -4.20 10.35 8.48
N TYR A 336 -4.49 10.76 7.25
CA TYR A 336 -3.81 11.87 6.58
C TYR A 336 -4.71 13.12 6.57
N PRO A 337 -4.18 14.33 6.87
CA PRO A 337 -2.82 14.62 7.28
C PRO A 337 -2.56 14.12 8.70
N LEU A 338 -1.30 13.81 8.97
CA LEU A 338 -0.87 13.50 10.31
C LEU A 338 -1.11 14.71 11.22
N GLY A 339 -1.52 14.46 12.46
CA GLY A 339 -1.79 15.52 13.44
C GLY A 339 -3.15 16.21 13.32
N GLY A 340 -3.88 15.98 12.23
CA GLY A 340 -5.25 16.46 12.03
C GLY A 340 -6.27 15.67 12.85
N GLY A 341 -6.18 15.69 14.18
CA GLY A 341 -7.11 15.03 15.07
C GLY A 341 -8.55 15.51 14.85
N ALA A 342 -9.39 14.66 14.29
CA ALA A 342 -10.84 14.54 14.52
C ALA A 342 -11.73 15.80 14.42
N SER A 343 -11.28 16.90 13.82
CA SER A 343 -12.14 18.07 13.57
C SER A 343 -13.01 17.95 12.32
N ASP A 344 -13.18 16.73 11.79
CA ASP A 344 -14.16 16.42 10.73
C ASP A 344 -15.51 15.93 11.31
N ALA A 345 -15.66 15.87 12.63
CA ALA A 345 -16.94 15.65 13.28
C ALA A 345 -17.71 16.98 13.45
N GLY A 346 -18.23 17.50 12.33
CA GLY A 346 -19.31 18.47 12.34
C GLY A 346 -18.92 19.92 12.11
N THR A 347 -18.79 20.29 10.83
CA THR A 347 -19.30 21.58 10.36
C THR A 347 -20.84 21.56 10.46
N SER A 348 -21.35 21.48 11.70
CA SER A 348 -22.68 21.98 12.03
C SER A 348 -22.57 23.49 11.87
N GLY A 349 -23.33 24.03 10.92
CA GLY A 349 -23.37 25.46 10.64
C GLY A 349 -23.60 26.28 11.91
N ALA A 350 -22.53 26.83 12.46
CA ALA A 350 -22.61 28.02 13.27
C ALA A 350 -22.85 29.17 12.28
N GLU A 351 -24.13 29.46 12.06
CA GLU A 351 -24.64 30.71 11.53
C GLU A 351 -23.82 31.87 12.13
N VAL A 352 -22.86 32.39 11.36
CA VAL A 352 -22.25 33.69 11.66
C VAL A 352 -23.33 34.72 11.40
N SER A 353 -24.09 35.02 12.44
CA SER A 353 -25.00 36.17 12.47
C SER A 353 -24.16 37.43 12.29
N HIS A 354 -24.08 37.91 11.05
CA HIS A 354 -23.71 39.28 10.74
C HIS A 354 -24.73 40.21 11.42
N THR A 355 -24.34 40.78 12.57
CA THR A 355 -24.98 41.99 13.09
C THR A 355 -24.12 43.18 12.68
N GLU A 356 -24.64 43.99 11.76
CA GLU A 356 -24.07 45.28 11.36
C GLU A 356 -24.18 46.32 12.50
N ALA A 357 -23.00 46.83 12.91
CA ALA A 357 -22.62 48.24 13.19
C ALA A 357 -23.40 49.10 14.23
N PRO A 358 -22.91 50.30 14.64
CA PRO A 358 -21.56 50.89 14.60
C PRO A 358 -21.10 51.47 15.98
N GLY A 359 -19.80 51.75 16.12
CA GLY A 359 -19.30 52.51 17.28
C GLY A 359 -17.78 52.66 17.30
N ILE A 360 -17.30 53.76 16.74
CA ILE A 360 -15.94 54.29 16.86
C ILE A 360 -15.66 54.52 18.35
N ASP A 361 -14.55 53.99 18.87
CA ASP A 361 -13.66 54.82 19.70
C ASP A 361 -12.22 54.32 19.68
N ASP A 362 -11.38 55.33 19.52
CA ASP A 362 -9.94 55.39 19.47
C ASP A 362 -9.34 55.03 20.83
N THR A 363 -8.60 53.93 20.93
CA THR A 363 -7.58 53.79 21.97
C THR A 363 -6.49 52.85 21.48
N GLY A 364 -5.31 53.42 21.24
CA GLY A 364 -4.10 52.69 20.88
C GLY A 364 -3.80 51.62 21.92
N GLN A 365 -3.91 50.36 21.50
CA GLN A 365 -3.60 49.20 22.32
C GLN A 365 -2.59 48.32 21.59
N ASP A 366 -1.52 48.08 22.32
CA ASP A 366 -0.30 47.33 22.04
C ASP A 366 -0.55 45.98 21.36
N THR A 367 -0.19 45.86 20.09
CA THR A 367 -0.29 44.64 19.27
C THR A 367 1.06 43.93 19.17
N THR A 368 1.58 43.37 20.27
CA THR A 368 2.87 42.63 20.25
C THR A 368 2.87 41.22 20.87
N ASP A 369 1.75 40.65 21.32
CA ASP A 369 1.79 39.35 22.05
C ASP A 369 1.07 38.15 21.38
N THR A 370 0.48 38.29 20.19
CA THR A 370 -0.26 37.18 19.54
C THR A 370 0.63 36.23 18.71
N GLY A 371 1.93 36.51 18.57
CA GLY A 371 2.85 35.71 17.73
C GLY A 371 3.45 34.47 18.41
N ALA A 372 3.48 34.40 19.74
CA ALA A 372 4.17 33.34 20.48
C ALA A 372 3.35 32.03 20.57
N ASP A 373 2.02 32.13 20.63
CA ASP A 373 1.13 30.97 20.77
C ASP A 373 1.05 30.15 19.47
N THR A 374 1.04 30.81 18.31
CA THR A 374 1.00 30.13 17.01
C THR A 374 2.29 29.35 16.72
N ALA A 375 3.45 29.92 17.08
CA ALA A 375 4.74 29.24 16.89
C ALA A 375 4.88 27.99 17.77
N THR A 376 4.31 28.03 18.97
CA THR A 376 4.34 26.88 19.91
C THR A 376 3.38 25.77 19.48
N ALA A 377 2.20 26.12 18.95
CA ALA A 377 1.26 25.15 18.39
C ALA A 377 1.82 24.42 17.15
N THR A 378 2.44 25.16 16.23
CA THR A 378 3.09 24.58 15.04
C THR A 378 4.27 23.67 15.40
N ALA A 379 5.07 24.05 16.40
CA ALA A 379 6.16 23.21 16.89
C ALA A 379 5.64 21.91 17.55
N GLY A 380 4.48 21.98 18.23
CA GLY A 380 3.81 20.80 18.77
C GLY A 380 3.36 19.81 17.69
N SER A 381 2.72 20.29 16.61
CA SER A 381 2.32 19.45 15.46
C SER A 381 3.52 18.77 14.83
N LEU A 382 4.57 19.54 14.51
CA LEU A 382 5.76 19.00 13.82
C LEU A 382 6.39 17.82 14.56
N VAL A 383 6.40 17.87 15.90
CA VAL A 383 6.93 16.80 16.74
C VAL A 383 6.00 15.58 16.74
N ASP A 384 4.69 15.78 16.89
CA ASP A 384 3.73 14.67 16.91
C ASP A 384 3.65 13.99 15.52
N ASP A 385 3.69 14.76 14.44
CA ASP A 385 3.69 14.29 13.04
C ASP A 385 5.00 13.55 12.72
N GLY A 386 6.13 14.08 13.17
CA GLY A 386 7.43 13.43 13.02
C GLY A 386 7.50 12.08 13.73
N LEU A 387 6.89 11.97 14.92
CA LEU A 387 6.81 10.70 15.65
C LEU A 387 5.86 9.70 14.98
N ALA A 388 4.76 10.18 14.41
CA ALA A 388 3.84 9.35 13.63
C ALA A 388 4.51 8.75 12.39
N LEU A 389 5.23 9.56 11.61
CA LEU A 389 5.98 9.09 10.45
C LEU A 389 7.10 8.11 10.82
N ARG A 390 7.80 8.34 11.94
CA ARG A 390 8.79 7.38 12.44
C ARG A 390 8.18 6.05 12.87
N ALA A 391 7.00 6.07 13.47
CA ALA A 391 6.27 4.85 13.82
C ALA A 391 5.85 4.05 12.56
N LEU A 392 5.69 4.73 11.43
CA LEU A 392 5.47 4.13 10.11
C LEU A 392 6.77 3.65 9.44
N GLY A 393 7.91 3.74 10.12
CA GLY A 393 9.19 3.19 9.66
C GLY A 393 10.05 4.14 8.82
N LEU A 394 9.68 5.42 8.68
CA LEU A 394 10.48 6.40 7.94
C LEU A 394 11.76 6.78 8.71
N SER A 395 12.82 7.07 7.96
CA SER A 395 14.08 7.63 8.44
C SER A 395 13.95 9.13 8.75
N ASP A 396 14.86 9.70 9.57
CA ASP A 396 14.81 11.12 9.95
C ASP A 396 14.86 12.05 8.71
N ASP A 397 15.57 11.67 7.65
CA ASP A 397 15.67 12.46 6.42
C ASP A 397 14.39 12.39 5.58
N GLU A 398 13.71 11.23 5.57
CA GLU A 398 12.40 11.08 4.92
C GLU A 398 11.31 11.83 5.70
N VAL A 399 11.31 11.73 7.03
CA VAL A 399 10.40 12.49 7.89
C VAL A 399 10.61 14.00 7.70
N ALA A 400 11.87 14.46 7.65
CA ALA A 400 12.16 15.86 7.46
C ALA A 400 11.65 16.37 6.10
N ARG A 401 11.84 15.60 5.03
CA ARG A 401 11.30 15.88 3.70
C ARG A 401 9.77 15.93 3.69
N ALA A 402 9.13 14.93 4.28
CA ALA A 402 7.67 14.84 4.37
C ALA A 402 7.05 16.04 5.11
N LEU A 403 7.71 16.54 6.16
CA LEU A 403 7.25 17.68 6.94
C LEU A 403 7.72 19.05 6.39
N GLY A 404 8.42 19.07 5.25
CA GLY A 404 8.93 20.31 4.66
C GLY A 404 9.97 21.04 5.54
N CYS A 405 10.73 20.32 6.36
CA CYS A 405 11.73 20.90 7.27
C CYS A 405 13.13 20.32 7.05
N SER A 406 14.16 20.95 7.63
CA SER A 406 15.52 20.40 7.56
C SER A 406 15.70 19.24 8.55
N ALA A 407 16.49 18.22 8.19
CA ALA A 407 16.82 17.11 9.10
C ALA A 407 17.41 17.61 10.43
N ARG A 408 18.20 18.69 10.41
CA ARG A 408 18.73 19.33 11.61
C ARG A 408 17.62 19.91 12.50
N THR A 409 16.61 20.54 11.91
CA THR A 409 15.44 21.07 12.65
C THR A 409 14.72 19.92 13.34
N LEU A 410 14.36 18.88 12.59
CA LEU A 410 13.69 17.70 13.14
C LEU A 410 14.49 17.07 14.29
N GLN A 411 15.80 16.84 14.09
CA GLN A 411 16.68 16.29 15.12
C GLN A 411 16.79 17.19 16.36
N ARG A 412 16.78 18.52 16.18
CA ARG A 412 16.80 19.48 17.29
C ARG A 412 15.50 19.38 18.10
N GLU A 413 14.35 19.32 17.44
CA GLU A 413 13.05 19.20 18.11
C GLU A 413 12.91 17.85 18.82
N PHE A 414 13.32 16.74 18.21
CA PHE A 414 13.37 15.44 18.88
C PHE A 414 14.32 15.45 20.08
N SER A 415 15.49 16.07 19.97
CA SER A 415 16.42 16.20 21.09
C SER A 415 15.85 17.04 22.24
N ALA A 416 15.13 18.12 21.91
CA ALA A 416 14.44 18.93 22.90
C ALA A 416 13.32 18.14 23.59
N LEU A 417 12.51 17.40 22.82
CA LEU A 417 11.48 16.52 23.37
C LEU A 417 12.08 15.44 24.28
N MET A 418 13.13 14.74 23.83
CA MET A 418 13.78 13.68 24.60
C MET A 418 14.25 14.19 25.97
N ARG A 419 14.89 15.37 26.01
CA ARG A 419 15.29 16.04 27.26
C ARG A 419 14.09 16.37 28.15
N ARG A 420 12.99 16.86 27.55
CA ARG A 420 11.76 17.24 28.29
C ARG A 420 11.08 16.03 28.93
N ILE A 421 11.02 14.90 28.24
CA ILE A 421 10.37 13.68 28.76
C ILE A 421 11.32 12.75 29.53
N GLY A 422 12.63 13.04 29.53
CA GLY A 422 13.64 12.26 30.25
C GLY A 422 14.02 10.94 29.58
N VAL A 423 13.76 10.75 28.29
CA VAL A 423 14.23 9.57 27.53
C VAL A 423 15.64 9.80 27.01
N ARG A 424 16.43 8.73 26.95
CA ARG A 424 17.85 8.76 26.59
C ARG A 424 18.10 8.35 25.14
N SER A 425 17.13 7.71 24.50
CA SER A 425 17.25 7.25 23.12
C SER A 425 16.00 7.54 22.29
N ARG A 426 16.17 7.61 20.97
CA ARG A 426 15.05 7.72 20.01
C ARG A 426 14.12 6.50 20.08
N PHE A 427 14.66 5.33 20.39
CA PHE A 427 13.86 4.11 20.58
C PHE A 427 12.91 4.25 21.79
N GLU A 428 13.44 4.74 22.93
CA GLU A 428 12.62 5.04 24.11
C GLU A 428 11.56 6.12 23.80
N LEU A 429 11.92 7.13 23.00
CA LEU A 429 10.97 8.14 22.54
C LEU A 429 9.82 7.53 21.72
N GLY A 430 10.13 6.65 20.78
CA GLY A 430 9.11 5.93 20.00
C GLY A 430 8.21 5.04 20.88
N ALA A 431 8.80 4.30 21.81
CA ALA A 431 8.05 3.47 22.76
C ALA A 431 7.18 4.29 23.73
N TRP A 432 7.60 5.51 24.07
CA TRP A 432 6.81 6.45 24.84
C TRP A 432 5.61 6.96 24.02
N TRP A 433 5.82 7.35 22.76
CA TRP A 433 4.78 7.85 21.87
C TRP A 433 3.71 6.79 21.57
N ALA A 434 4.10 5.54 21.25
CA ALA A 434 3.16 4.45 21.00
C ALA A 434 2.24 4.17 22.21
N ARG A 435 2.77 4.26 23.42
CA ARG A 435 1.98 4.12 24.66
C ARG A 435 0.98 5.26 24.84
N ARG A 436 1.35 6.49 24.48
CA ARG A 436 0.47 7.66 24.54
C ARG A 436 -0.70 7.54 23.56
N GLN A 437 -0.44 7.09 22.33
CA GLN A 437 -1.50 6.87 21.32
C GLN A 437 -2.52 5.82 21.78
N GLY A 438 -2.04 4.71 22.34
CA GLY A 438 -2.93 3.68 22.90
C GLY A 438 -3.82 4.16 24.06
N GLN A 439 -3.41 5.21 24.78
CA GLN A 439 -4.23 5.83 25.83
C GLN A 439 -5.26 6.81 25.26
N GLN A 440 -4.87 7.62 24.26
CA GLN A 440 -5.79 8.56 23.60
C GLN A 440 -6.92 7.84 22.87
N GLY A 441 -6.63 6.73 22.17
CA GLY A 441 -7.68 5.91 21.53
C GLY A 441 -8.69 5.34 22.52
N ARG A 442 -8.25 4.94 23.73
CA ARG A 442 -9.14 4.46 24.80
C ARG A 442 -10.01 5.58 25.38
N GLN A 443 -9.46 6.79 25.55
CA GLN A 443 -10.22 7.94 26.03
C GLN A 443 -11.28 8.38 25.01
N GLY A 444 -10.93 8.41 23.71
CA GLY A 444 -11.89 8.70 22.65
C GLY A 444 -13.06 7.71 22.61
N GLN A 445 -12.78 6.41 22.77
CA GLN A 445 -13.82 5.37 22.85
C GLN A 445 -14.66 5.44 24.13
N GLN A 446 -14.12 5.91 25.25
CA GLN A 446 -14.89 6.11 26.49
C GLN A 446 -15.82 7.33 26.38
N SER A 447 -15.39 8.41 25.71
CA SER A 447 -16.23 9.60 25.50
C SER A 447 -17.35 9.38 24.48
N THR A 448 -17.15 8.52 23.46
CA THR A 448 -18.22 8.19 22.49
C THR A 448 -19.16 7.10 22.99
N ARG A 449 -18.79 6.36 24.04
CA ARG A 449 -19.71 5.50 24.77
C ARG A 449 -20.57 6.36 25.69
N CYS A 450 -21.45 7.16 25.09
CA CYS A 450 -22.53 7.86 25.78
C CYS A 450 -23.14 6.93 26.83
N GLU A 451 -23.24 7.42 28.07
CA GLU A 451 -23.99 6.76 29.13
C GLU A 451 -25.31 6.26 28.55
N PRO A 452 -25.64 4.96 28.65
CA PRO A 452 -26.96 4.50 28.29
C PRO A 452 -27.94 5.29 29.15
N GLY A 453 -28.74 6.13 28.47
CA GLY A 453 -29.59 7.14 29.10
C GLY A 453 -30.25 6.57 30.34
N ARG A 454 -29.95 7.18 31.49
CA ARG A 454 -30.48 6.81 32.80
C ARG A 454 -32.01 6.69 32.69
N PRO A 455 -32.60 5.48 32.75
CA PRO A 455 -34.03 5.32 32.62
C PRO A 455 -34.66 5.70 33.96
N GLY A 456 -35.06 6.95 34.15
CA GLY A 456 -35.55 7.33 35.48
C GLY A 456 -36.14 8.71 35.72
N ASP A 457 -36.29 9.59 34.73
CA ASP A 457 -36.93 10.90 34.96
C ASP A 457 -38.11 11.13 34.00
N ARG A 458 -39.12 10.25 34.11
CA ARG A 458 -40.48 10.59 33.69
C ARG A 458 -41.20 11.12 34.92
N GLY A 459 -41.38 12.44 34.97
CA GLY A 459 -42.29 13.09 35.91
C GLY A 459 -43.71 12.51 35.80
N PRO A 460 -44.49 12.55 36.89
CA PRO A 460 -45.84 11.99 36.91
C PRO A 460 -46.81 12.95 36.20
N ASP A 461 -47.11 12.67 34.93
CA ASP A 461 -48.27 13.25 34.26
C ASP A 461 -49.56 12.60 34.79
N GLY A 462 -50.42 13.45 35.35
CA GLY A 462 -51.70 13.07 35.96
C GLY A 462 -52.76 12.63 34.95
N PRO A 463 -53.83 11.98 35.43
CA PRO A 463 -54.87 11.44 34.56
C PRO A 463 -55.80 12.55 34.06
N ARG A 464 -55.80 12.80 32.74
CA ARG A 464 -56.88 13.54 32.07
C ARG A 464 -58.12 12.64 31.98
N GLN A 465 -59.10 12.97 32.82
CA GLN A 465 -60.46 12.44 32.77
C GLN A 465 -61.10 12.69 31.40
N THR A 466 -61.60 11.61 30.82
CA THR A 466 -62.64 11.60 29.80
C THR A 466 -63.88 12.31 30.34
N ARG A 467 -64.41 13.27 29.58
CA ARG A 467 -65.75 13.83 29.79
C ARG A 467 -66.55 13.65 28.51
N GLU A 468 -67.29 12.56 28.47
CA GLU A 468 -68.53 12.45 27.69
C GLU A 468 -69.60 13.38 28.29
N GLY A 469 -70.47 13.94 27.44
CA GLY A 469 -71.81 14.35 27.87
C GLY A 469 -72.39 15.64 27.26
N HIS A 470 -73.28 15.45 26.27
CA HIS A 470 -74.44 16.30 25.88
C HIS A 470 -74.14 17.69 25.30
N ARG A 471 -74.69 18.08 24.14
CA ARG A 471 -76.08 18.01 23.66
C ARG A 471 -76.14 17.94 22.13
#